data_AF-A0A0B1T1C1-F1
#
_entry.id   AF-A0A0B1T1C1-F1
#
_cell.length_a   1.000
_cell.length_b   1.000
_cell.length_c   1.000
_cell.angle_alpha   90.00
_cell.angle_beta   90.00
_cell.angle_gamma   90.00
#
_symmetry.space_group_name_H-M   'P 1'
#
loop_
_entity.id
_entity.type
_entity.pdbx_description
1 polymer ?
#
loop_
_entity_poly.entity_id
_entity_poly.type
_entity_poly.pdbx_seq_one_letter_code
_entity_poly.pdbx_strand_id
1 'polypeptide(L)'
;MTRLIQVGSSLDFSIFSLSRLLGVATGGGLPYLEYGRSWWERALKLSTIEVNANPAARPVSIVRQAPEQDRCTTEKIWLDIFFLIDASSAMRFHRMDNAVAYILSILYKMTIGRDTAKMLKTRVGFVRFASQPQLLYNLTHFESTDDVIYGAEVYYDGSEGANVKAAIRLAAANFRTVEHRPDVQKLIVILASAENDPFFTEAEREATKFKENGGKIITIVNRFCPRFTRAFENAANGCYRAVTMPAIQSIALRNCEQHDSTLPKIDSLSRAKFLFQLMPWRTSFWIGLQREDGVFKWRDRTELNQRDYQMWAAGYPKRSEGDCVFQEQSSSAK
;
A
#
# COMPACT_ATOMS: atom_id res chain seq x y z
N MET A 1 17.65 -12.47 27.43
CA MET A 1 16.35 -12.90 26.89
C MET A 1 16.09 -12.16 25.59
N THR A 2 15.62 -12.88 24.57
CA THR A 2 15.43 -12.35 23.20
C THR A 2 14.12 -11.58 23.07
N ARG A 3 14.14 -10.47 22.33
CA ARG A 3 12.96 -9.62 22.05
C ARG A 3 12.39 -9.89 20.66
N LEU A 4 11.32 -9.22 20.27
CA LEU A 4 10.73 -9.38 18.94
C LEU A 4 10.62 -8.05 18.20
N ILE A 5 10.68 -8.14 16.89
CA ILE A 5 10.30 -7.06 15.99
C ILE A 5 9.10 -7.59 15.19
N GLN A 6 8.04 -6.79 15.15
CA GLN A 6 6.89 -7.05 14.29
C GLN A 6 7.17 -6.41 12.95
N VAL A 7 6.99 -7.16 11.86
CA VAL A 7 6.90 -6.59 10.51
C VAL A 7 5.48 -6.76 9.98
N GLY A 8 4.82 -5.64 9.73
CA GLY A 8 3.59 -5.56 8.96
C GLY A 8 3.93 -5.18 7.52
N SER A 9 3.18 -5.72 6.57
CA SER A 9 3.36 -5.43 5.15
C SER A 9 2.58 -4.17 4.73
N SER A 10 3.14 -3.33 3.85
CA SER A 10 2.31 -2.56 2.89
C SER A 10 1.96 -3.38 1.63
N LEU A 11 2.26 -4.68 1.70
CA LEU A 11 2.26 -5.78 0.72
C LEU A 11 3.16 -5.54 -0.51
N ASP A 12 4.30 -6.24 -0.51
CA ASP A 12 4.73 -7.09 -1.62
C ASP A 12 4.93 -8.50 -1.02
N PHE A 13 4.10 -9.47 -1.43
CA PHE A 13 4.38 -10.90 -1.27
C PHE A 13 4.77 -11.45 -2.64
N SER A 14 6.07 -11.56 -2.88
CA SER A 14 6.59 -12.36 -3.98
C SER A 14 6.45 -13.83 -3.64
N ILE A 15 5.36 -14.48 -4.07
CA ILE A 15 5.34 -15.93 -4.33
C ILE A 15 4.40 -16.22 -5.50
N PHE A 16 4.95 -16.34 -6.71
CA PHE A 16 4.59 -17.43 -7.61
C PHE A 16 5.83 -17.85 -8.39
N SER A 17 6.38 -19.00 -7.98
CA SER A 17 7.28 -19.79 -8.80
C SER A 17 6.47 -20.41 -9.92
N LEU A 18 6.84 -20.12 -11.17
CA LEU A 18 6.53 -20.95 -12.34
C LEU A 18 7.73 -20.95 -13.26
N SER A 19 8.79 -21.63 -12.84
CA SER A 19 9.87 -22.04 -13.73
C SER A 19 9.46 -23.29 -14.50
N ARG A 20 8.88 -23.10 -15.69
CA ARG A 20 9.10 -23.90 -16.92
C ARG A 20 8.16 -23.40 -18.03
N LEU A 21 8.64 -22.46 -18.83
CA LEU A 21 8.31 -22.44 -20.25
C LEU A 21 9.63 -22.53 -21.00
N LEU A 22 9.80 -23.68 -21.65
CA LEU A 22 10.90 -24.05 -22.52
C LEU A 22 10.97 -23.08 -23.70
N GLY A 23 12.17 -22.59 -24.03
CA GLY A 23 12.47 -22.06 -25.37
C GLY A 23 13.41 -20.86 -25.43
N VAL A 24 14.71 -21.10 -25.21
CA VAL A 24 15.91 -20.52 -25.87
C VAL A 24 15.64 -19.35 -26.87
N ALA A 25 16.26 -18.16 -26.76
CA ALA A 25 17.66 -17.94 -27.16
C ALA A 25 18.31 -16.64 -26.61
N THR A 26 19.54 -16.85 -26.10
CA THR A 26 20.77 -16.02 -26.07
C THR A 26 20.78 -14.52 -26.38
N GLY A 27 21.43 -13.75 -25.49
CA GLY A 27 22.28 -12.62 -25.91
C GLY A 27 22.46 -11.46 -24.91
N GLY A 28 23.45 -11.57 -24.01
CA GLY A 28 24.30 -10.44 -23.60
C GLY A 28 23.77 -9.37 -22.63
N GLY A 29 24.38 -9.31 -21.43
CA GLY A 29 24.62 -8.06 -20.68
C GLY A 29 23.60 -7.71 -19.60
N LEU A 30 23.96 -7.96 -18.34
CA LEU A 30 23.38 -7.26 -17.18
C LEU A 30 23.69 -5.75 -17.28
N PRO A 31 22.75 -4.90 -16.83
CA PRO A 31 22.94 -4.35 -15.50
C PRO A 31 21.70 -4.54 -14.61
N TYR A 32 21.97 -5.17 -13.48
CA TYR A 32 21.36 -4.95 -12.18
C TYR A 32 20.88 -3.49 -12.04
N LEU A 33 19.57 -3.27 -11.82
CA LEU A 33 18.89 -2.11 -11.20
C LEU A 33 17.53 -1.86 -11.89
N GLU A 34 16.48 -2.62 -11.55
CA GLU A 34 15.09 -2.19 -11.85
C GLU A 34 14.00 -2.89 -11.00
N TYR A 35 14.31 -3.25 -9.76
CA TYR A 35 13.38 -4.01 -8.89
C TYR A 35 12.54 -3.14 -7.94
N GLY A 36 12.38 -1.85 -8.25
CA GLY A 36 11.76 -0.87 -7.34
C GLY A 36 10.46 -0.24 -7.83
N ARG A 37 9.87 -0.69 -8.93
CA ARG A 37 8.60 -0.17 -9.44
C ARG A 37 7.44 -1.10 -9.10
N SER A 38 6.40 -0.54 -8.48
CA SER A 38 5.26 -1.32 -8.02
C SER A 38 4.47 -1.94 -9.17
N TRP A 39 3.78 -3.05 -8.89
CA TRP A 39 2.99 -3.79 -9.87
C TRP A 39 1.95 -2.91 -10.61
N TRP A 40 1.37 -1.91 -9.91
CA TRP A 40 0.42 -0.94 -10.46
C TRP A 40 1.03 0.10 -11.42
N GLU A 41 2.31 0.46 -11.24
CA GLU A 41 3.02 1.41 -12.12
C GLU A 41 3.23 0.84 -13.52
N ARG A 42 3.35 -0.49 -13.64
CA ARG A 42 3.51 -1.17 -14.93
C ARG A 42 2.19 -1.37 -15.67
N ALA A 43 1.07 -1.43 -14.96
CA ALA A 43 -0.11 -2.11 -15.47
C ALA A 43 -1.23 -1.19 -15.97
N LEU A 44 -1.24 0.12 -15.63
CA LEU A 44 -2.37 0.99 -16.00
C LEU A 44 -2.06 2.26 -16.82
N LYS A 45 -0.77 2.60 -17.06
CA LYS A 45 -0.36 3.90 -17.64
C LYS A 45 -1.18 5.08 -17.06
N LEU A 46 -1.38 5.07 -15.74
CA LEU A 46 -2.13 6.11 -15.03
C LEU A 46 -1.17 7.12 -14.42
N SER A 47 -1.65 8.35 -14.23
CA SER A 47 -1.06 9.27 -13.27
C SER A 47 -1.22 8.65 -11.87
N THR A 48 -0.20 7.91 -11.43
CA THR A 48 -0.12 7.33 -10.10
C THR A 48 0.56 8.36 -9.21
N ILE A 49 -0.09 8.74 -8.12
CA ILE A 49 0.50 9.60 -7.09
C ILE A 49 0.80 8.71 -5.89
N GLU A 50 2.08 8.48 -5.62
CA GLU A 50 2.50 7.84 -4.40
C GLU A 50 2.44 8.84 -3.23
N VAL A 51 1.62 8.56 -2.23
CA VAL A 51 1.51 9.40 -1.04
C VAL A 51 2.38 8.80 0.07
N ASN A 52 3.67 9.16 0.08
CA ASN A 52 4.59 8.76 1.13
C ASN A 52 4.43 9.70 2.34
N ALA A 53 3.75 9.24 3.39
CA ALA A 53 3.74 9.94 4.67
C ALA A 53 5.06 9.72 5.42
N ASN A 54 6.13 10.43 5.04
CA ASN A 54 7.33 10.52 5.85
C ASN A 54 7.38 11.88 6.56
N PRO A 55 7.08 11.98 7.87
CA PRO A 55 7.19 13.23 8.61
C PRO A 55 8.65 13.64 8.91
N ALA A 56 9.66 12.92 8.40
CA ALA A 56 11.08 13.18 8.71
C ALA A 56 11.92 13.72 7.53
N ALA A 57 11.33 14.02 6.37
CA ALA A 57 12.08 14.66 5.30
C ALA A 57 12.22 16.17 5.59
N ARG A 58 13.42 16.59 6.03
CA ARG A 58 13.79 18.02 6.04
C ARG A 58 13.61 18.58 4.62
N PRO A 59 13.05 19.79 4.45
CA PRO A 59 12.90 20.37 3.13
C PRO A 59 14.28 20.65 2.56
N VAL A 60 14.67 19.92 1.51
CA VAL A 60 15.75 20.36 0.63
C VAL A 60 15.18 21.55 -0.13
N SER A 61 15.53 22.74 0.34
CA SER A 61 15.17 24.01 -0.27
C SER A 61 15.91 24.18 -1.60
N ILE A 62 15.29 23.75 -2.69
CA ILE A 62 15.49 24.32 -4.02
C ILE A 62 14.10 24.51 -4.64
N VAL A 63 13.38 25.52 -4.14
CA VAL A 63 12.18 26.02 -4.81
C VAL A 63 12.66 26.90 -5.96
N ARG A 64 12.77 26.33 -7.16
CA ARG A 64 12.61 27.17 -8.36
C ARG A 64 11.14 27.55 -8.38
N GLN A 65 10.84 28.80 -8.04
CA GLN A 65 9.49 29.33 -8.14
C GLN A 65 9.05 29.23 -9.61
N ALA A 66 8.02 28.42 -9.88
CA ALA A 66 7.32 28.47 -11.16
C ALA A 66 6.65 29.85 -11.29
N PRO A 67 6.56 30.41 -12.51
CA PRO A 67 5.90 31.69 -12.75
C PRO A 67 4.44 31.66 -12.23
N GLU A 68 3.98 32.82 -11.76
CA GLU A 68 2.72 33.01 -11.04
C GLU A 68 1.46 32.54 -11.80
N GLN A 69 1.58 32.40 -13.13
CA GLN A 69 0.56 31.89 -14.05
C GLN A 69 0.25 30.38 -13.86
N ASP A 70 1.15 29.60 -13.27
CA ASP A 70 1.04 28.13 -13.14
C ASP A 70 0.63 27.66 -11.73
N ARG A 71 0.16 28.56 -10.85
CA ARG A 71 -0.40 28.15 -9.56
C ARG A 71 -1.79 27.57 -9.74
N CYS A 72 -1.89 26.24 -9.76
CA CYS A 72 -3.15 25.51 -9.64
C CYS A 72 -3.89 25.91 -8.35
N THR A 73 -4.85 26.83 -8.44
CA THR A 73 -5.74 27.19 -7.33
C THR A 73 -6.92 26.23 -7.31
N THR A 74 -7.06 25.44 -6.23
CA THR A 74 -8.12 24.43 -6.10
C THR A 74 -9.53 25.02 -6.07
N GLU A 75 -9.64 26.31 -5.77
CA GLU A 75 -10.88 27.09 -5.79
C GLU A 75 -11.52 27.22 -7.18
N LYS A 76 -10.78 26.96 -8.27
CA LYS A 76 -11.27 27.04 -9.65
C LYS A 76 -11.34 25.68 -10.36
N ILE A 77 -11.22 24.59 -9.62
CA ILE A 77 -11.26 23.23 -10.15
C ILE A 77 -12.66 22.65 -9.95
N TRP A 78 -13.32 22.35 -11.06
CA TRP A 78 -14.69 21.84 -11.09
C TRP A 78 -14.69 20.46 -11.73
N LEU A 79 -14.89 19.44 -10.89
CA LEU A 79 -14.83 18.04 -11.29
C LEU A 79 -16.09 17.32 -10.80
N ASP A 80 -16.46 16.26 -11.51
CA ASP A 80 -17.38 15.25 -10.98
C ASP A 80 -16.53 14.02 -10.64
N ILE A 81 -16.41 13.71 -9.36
CA ILE A 81 -15.46 12.72 -8.84
C ILE A 81 -16.19 11.55 -8.21
N PHE A 82 -15.85 10.32 -8.61
CA PHE A 82 -16.19 9.13 -7.83
C PHE A 82 -14.94 8.59 -7.14
N PHE A 83 -14.98 8.53 -5.80
CA PHE A 83 -13.97 7.82 -5.01
C PHE A 83 -14.37 6.35 -4.89
N LEU A 84 -13.56 5.45 -5.47
CA LEU A 84 -13.67 4.01 -5.28
C LEU A 84 -12.75 3.62 -4.12
N ILE A 85 -13.30 3.16 -3.01
CA ILE A 85 -12.56 2.84 -1.79
C ILE A 85 -12.61 1.33 -1.55
N ASP A 86 -11.45 0.70 -1.60
CA ASP A 86 -11.26 -0.71 -1.24
C ASP A 86 -11.47 -0.86 0.27
N ALA A 87 -12.45 -1.67 0.64
CA ALA A 87 -12.84 -2.01 2.00
C ALA A 87 -12.73 -3.52 2.26
N SER A 88 -11.96 -4.23 1.43
CA SER A 88 -11.72 -5.68 1.55
C SER A 88 -10.84 -6.03 2.75
N SER A 89 -10.77 -7.32 3.08
CA SER A 89 -9.81 -7.85 4.07
C SER A 89 -8.36 -7.42 3.78
N ALA A 90 -8.00 -7.32 2.49
CA ALA A 90 -6.71 -6.86 2.00
C ALA A 90 -6.42 -5.39 2.32
N MET A 91 -7.43 -4.54 2.47
CA MET A 91 -7.25 -3.16 2.95
C MET A 91 -7.04 -3.13 4.46
N ARG A 92 -7.76 -3.94 5.27
CA ARG A 92 -7.83 -3.84 6.75
C ARG A 92 -8.45 -2.52 7.25
N PHE A 93 -9.20 -2.62 8.36
CA PHE A 93 -9.94 -1.50 8.96
C PHE A 93 -9.08 -0.24 9.20
N HIS A 94 -7.98 -0.36 9.96
CA HIS A 94 -7.16 0.80 10.33
C HIS A 94 -6.45 1.48 9.16
N ARG A 95 -6.14 0.74 8.09
CA ARG A 95 -5.53 1.33 6.88
C ARG A 95 -6.59 2.01 6.03
N MET A 96 -7.80 1.46 5.97
CA MET A 96 -8.94 2.12 5.35
C MET A 96 -9.24 3.46 6.03
N ASP A 97 -9.27 3.53 7.36
CA ASP A 97 -9.51 4.77 8.11
C ASP A 97 -8.51 5.88 7.72
N ASN A 98 -7.21 5.55 7.65
CA ASN A 98 -6.19 6.51 7.22
C ASN A 98 -6.40 6.99 5.78
N ALA A 99 -6.86 6.09 4.91
CA ALA A 99 -7.08 6.38 3.52
C ALA A 99 -8.32 7.26 3.29
N VAL A 100 -9.41 7.00 4.05
CA VAL A 100 -10.59 7.88 4.10
C VAL A 100 -10.21 9.25 4.65
N ALA A 101 -9.47 9.31 5.76
CA ALA A 101 -8.99 10.58 6.33
C ALA A 101 -8.13 11.38 5.34
N TYR A 102 -7.29 10.71 4.55
CA TYR A 102 -6.53 11.35 3.49
C TYR A 102 -7.44 11.98 2.42
N ILE A 103 -8.46 11.25 1.95
CA ILE A 103 -9.44 11.79 0.99
C ILE A 103 -10.18 12.99 1.58
N LEU A 104 -10.69 12.87 2.81
CA LEU A 104 -11.38 13.98 3.48
C LEU A 104 -10.47 15.21 3.63
N SER A 105 -9.16 15.03 3.88
CA SER A 105 -8.21 16.14 3.95
C SER A 105 -7.99 16.88 2.62
N ILE A 106 -8.13 16.16 1.49
CA ILE A 106 -8.10 16.76 0.15
C ILE A 106 -9.40 17.53 -0.10
N LEU A 107 -10.54 16.89 0.18
CA LEU A 107 -11.86 17.44 -0.06
C LEU A 107 -12.12 18.70 0.77
N TYR A 108 -11.56 18.79 1.97
CA TYR A 108 -11.59 19.99 2.82
C TYR A 108 -11.03 21.25 2.12
N LYS A 109 -10.10 21.08 1.15
CA LYS A 109 -9.51 22.19 0.38
C LYS A 109 -10.22 22.48 -0.95
N MET A 110 -11.31 21.77 -1.23
CA MET A 110 -12.08 21.90 -2.47
C MET A 110 -13.41 22.59 -2.20
N THR A 111 -13.93 23.29 -3.21
CA THR A 111 -15.26 23.89 -3.17
C THR A 111 -16.29 22.88 -3.66
N ILE A 112 -16.95 22.19 -2.74
CA ILE A 112 -17.95 21.16 -3.06
C ILE A 112 -19.36 21.75 -3.00
N GLY A 113 -20.23 21.32 -3.91
CA GLY A 113 -21.67 21.54 -3.78
C GLY A 113 -22.46 21.29 -5.06
N ARG A 114 -23.79 21.24 -4.90
CA ARG A 114 -24.72 20.92 -5.99
C ARG A 114 -25.13 22.11 -6.86
N ASP A 115 -25.06 23.32 -6.32
CA ASP A 115 -25.51 24.56 -6.98
C ASP A 115 -24.67 24.90 -8.22
N THR A 116 -25.37 25.26 -9.29
CA THR A 116 -24.83 25.60 -10.61
C THR A 116 -24.92 27.10 -10.93
N ALA A 117 -25.55 27.91 -10.06
CA ALA A 117 -26.02 29.23 -10.46
C ALA A 117 -24.92 30.29 -10.66
N LYS A 118 -23.78 30.23 -9.96
CA LYS A 118 -22.76 31.30 -10.01
C LYS A 118 -21.29 30.88 -9.88
N MET A 119 -21.01 29.61 -9.58
CA MET A 119 -19.66 29.03 -9.51
C MET A 119 -19.79 27.58 -9.95
N LEU A 120 -18.95 27.12 -10.88
CA LEU A 120 -18.86 25.69 -11.16
C LEU A 120 -18.34 25.04 -9.85
N LYS A 121 -19.07 24.16 -9.17
CA LYS A 121 -18.56 23.50 -7.94
C LYS A 121 -18.04 22.11 -8.26
N THR A 122 -17.26 21.48 -7.38
CA THR A 122 -16.94 20.04 -7.49
C THR A 122 -18.08 19.21 -6.90
N ARG A 123 -18.42 18.08 -7.52
CA ARG A 123 -19.35 17.08 -6.99
C ARG A 123 -18.59 15.80 -6.69
N VAL A 124 -18.92 15.15 -5.58
CA VAL A 124 -18.26 13.93 -5.15
C VAL A 124 -19.27 12.84 -4.86
N GLY A 125 -18.97 11.62 -5.28
CA GLY A 125 -19.67 10.41 -4.92
C GLY A 125 -18.68 9.38 -4.40
N PHE A 126 -19.18 8.42 -3.62
CA PHE A 126 -18.36 7.37 -3.02
C PHE A 126 -18.94 6.00 -3.36
N VAL A 127 -18.05 5.12 -3.79
CA VAL A 127 -18.31 3.70 -3.97
C VAL A 127 -17.34 2.95 -3.09
N ARG A 128 -17.86 2.11 -2.22
CA ARG A 128 -17.07 1.15 -1.47
C ARG A 128 -16.99 -0.15 -2.26
N PHE A 129 -15.84 -0.82 -2.30
CA PHE A 129 -15.74 -2.12 -2.94
C PHE A 129 -14.91 -3.11 -2.12
N ALA A 130 -15.33 -4.37 -2.15
CA ALA A 130 -14.59 -5.53 -1.67
C ALA A 130 -14.92 -6.68 -2.65
N SER A 131 -15.47 -7.80 -2.19
CA SER A 131 -16.02 -8.84 -3.08
C SER A 131 -17.09 -8.29 -4.04
N GLN A 132 -17.91 -7.35 -3.58
CA GLN A 132 -18.92 -6.63 -4.36
C GLN A 132 -18.82 -5.11 -4.13
N PRO A 133 -19.07 -4.27 -5.15
CA PRO A 133 -19.12 -2.82 -4.99
C PRO A 133 -20.50 -2.35 -4.53
N GLN A 134 -20.52 -1.26 -3.78
CA GLN A 134 -21.73 -0.59 -3.32
C GLN A 134 -21.59 0.93 -3.45
N LEU A 135 -22.59 1.56 -4.08
CA LEU A 135 -22.72 3.00 -4.11
C LEU A 135 -23.18 3.47 -2.74
N LEU A 136 -22.37 4.31 -2.09
CA LEU A 136 -22.72 4.92 -0.81
C LEU A 136 -23.39 6.27 -1.03
N TYR A 137 -22.78 7.10 -1.87
CA TYR A 137 -23.22 8.46 -2.16
C TYR A 137 -23.09 8.73 -3.66
N ASN A 138 -24.14 9.29 -4.27
CA ASN A 138 -24.12 9.77 -5.66
C ASN A 138 -23.56 11.21 -5.73
N LEU A 139 -23.44 11.76 -6.94
CA LEU A 139 -22.86 13.09 -7.18
C LEU A 139 -23.73 14.26 -6.66
N THR A 140 -24.99 14.01 -6.32
CA THR A 140 -25.96 15.02 -5.84
C THR A 140 -26.21 14.95 -4.34
N HIS A 141 -25.61 13.98 -3.65
CA HIS A 141 -25.84 13.75 -2.23
C HIS A 141 -25.36 14.92 -1.37
N PHE A 142 -24.12 15.36 -1.58
CA PHE A 142 -23.50 16.39 -0.74
C PHE A 142 -23.73 17.81 -1.28
N GLU A 143 -24.18 18.70 -0.40
CA GLU A 143 -24.51 20.08 -0.76
C GLU A 143 -23.38 21.08 -0.53
N SER A 144 -22.42 20.75 0.34
CA SER A 144 -21.29 21.60 0.70
C SER A 144 -20.04 20.79 1.07
N THR A 145 -18.89 21.46 1.21
CA THR A 145 -17.68 20.82 1.73
C THR A 145 -17.88 20.29 3.15
N ASP A 146 -18.54 21.05 4.03
CA ASP A 146 -18.82 20.60 5.41
C ASP A 146 -19.70 19.35 5.43
N ASP A 147 -20.68 19.27 4.53
CA ASP A 147 -21.57 18.11 4.40
C ASP A 147 -20.80 16.82 4.08
N VAL A 148 -19.78 16.91 3.21
CA VAL A 148 -18.88 15.78 2.96
C VAL A 148 -18.05 15.45 4.19
N ILE A 149 -17.46 16.46 4.84
CA ILE A 149 -16.50 16.26 5.94
C ILE A 149 -17.17 15.64 7.17
N TYR A 150 -18.42 16.02 7.46
CA TYR A 150 -19.15 15.54 8.63
C TYR A 150 -20.17 14.43 8.32
N GLY A 151 -20.56 14.26 7.06
CA GLY A 151 -21.60 13.30 6.65
C GLY A 151 -21.09 12.09 5.85
N ALA A 152 -19.86 12.11 5.33
CA ALA A 152 -19.34 10.97 4.56
C ALA A 152 -18.88 9.83 5.49
N GLU A 153 -19.65 8.75 5.51
CA GLU A 153 -19.33 7.52 6.22
C GLU A 153 -18.99 6.40 5.24
N VAL A 154 -17.80 5.84 5.37
CA VAL A 154 -17.36 4.68 4.59
C VAL A 154 -17.04 3.57 5.58
N TYR A 155 -17.85 2.51 5.60
CA TYR A 155 -17.69 1.39 6.54
C TYR A 155 -16.83 0.28 5.95
N TYR A 156 -16.14 -0.44 6.82
CA TYR A 156 -15.32 -1.58 6.43
C TYR A 156 -16.20 -2.81 6.14
N ASP A 157 -15.91 -3.51 5.04
CA ASP A 157 -16.65 -4.70 4.61
C ASP A 157 -15.92 -5.97 5.06
N GLY A 158 -14.61 -6.03 4.81
CA GLY A 158 -13.76 -7.13 5.26
C GLY A 158 -13.97 -8.44 4.51
N SER A 159 -14.84 -8.50 3.49
CA SER A 159 -14.89 -9.66 2.60
C SER A 159 -13.58 -9.82 1.81
N GLU A 160 -13.30 -11.06 1.45
CA GLU A 160 -12.14 -11.42 0.65
C GLU A 160 -12.33 -10.97 -0.82
N GLY A 161 -11.25 -10.43 -1.40
CA GLY A 161 -11.23 -9.97 -2.78
C GLY A 161 -11.58 -8.48 -2.94
N ALA A 162 -11.06 -7.89 -4.00
CA ALA A 162 -11.20 -6.47 -4.34
C ALA A 162 -11.66 -6.34 -5.79
N ASN A 163 -12.97 -6.34 -6.04
CA ASN A 163 -13.56 -6.38 -7.38
C ASN A 163 -13.54 -5.00 -8.06
N VAL A 164 -12.33 -4.56 -8.46
CA VAL A 164 -12.07 -3.24 -9.04
C VAL A 164 -12.87 -3.06 -10.33
N LYS A 165 -12.97 -4.11 -11.17
CA LYS A 165 -13.77 -4.12 -12.40
C LYS A 165 -15.21 -3.69 -12.15
N ALA A 166 -15.88 -4.30 -11.17
CA ALA A 166 -17.27 -4.00 -10.87
C ALA A 166 -17.42 -2.59 -10.28
N ALA A 167 -16.45 -2.14 -9.47
CA ALA A 167 -16.43 -0.79 -8.91
C ALA A 167 -16.33 0.28 -10.01
N ILE A 168 -15.42 0.11 -10.98
CA ILE A 168 -15.29 1.01 -12.14
C ILE A 168 -16.59 1.05 -12.94
N ARG A 169 -17.20 -0.11 -13.22
CA ARG A 169 -18.50 -0.18 -13.92
C ARG A 169 -19.60 0.55 -13.18
N LEU A 170 -19.68 0.37 -11.87
CA LEU A 170 -20.70 1.02 -11.04
C LEU A 170 -20.53 2.54 -11.07
N ALA A 171 -19.31 3.08 -10.88
CA ALA A 171 -19.07 4.51 -11.00
C ALA A 171 -19.33 5.04 -12.41
N ALA A 172 -18.88 4.33 -13.45
CA ALA A 172 -19.12 4.71 -14.85
C ALA A 172 -20.61 4.78 -15.19
N ALA A 173 -21.43 3.89 -14.64
CA ALA A 173 -22.89 3.91 -14.79
C ALA A 173 -23.52 5.12 -14.07
N ASN A 174 -22.96 5.55 -12.93
CA ASN A 174 -23.44 6.70 -12.17
C ASN A 174 -22.96 8.05 -12.71
N PHE A 175 -21.98 8.08 -13.62
CA PHE A 175 -21.69 9.27 -14.44
C PHE A 175 -22.69 9.49 -15.58
N ARG A 176 -23.61 8.54 -15.83
CA ARG A 176 -24.59 8.61 -16.92
C ARG A 176 -25.98 9.07 -16.48
N THR A 177 -26.20 9.23 -15.18
CA THR A 177 -27.45 9.79 -14.64
C THR A 177 -27.53 11.28 -14.97
N VAL A 178 -28.72 11.89 -14.89
CA VAL A 178 -28.96 13.36 -15.01
C VAL A 178 -28.15 14.22 -14.02
N GLU A 179 -27.37 13.57 -13.16
CA GLU A 179 -26.58 14.14 -12.09
C GLU A 179 -25.17 14.57 -12.56
N HIS A 180 -24.66 13.97 -13.64
CA HIS A 180 -23.39 14.40 -14.25
C HIS A 180 -23.59 15.59 -15.17
N ARG A 181 -22.70 16.58 -15.08
CA ARG A 181 -22.75 17.80 -15.90
C ARG A 181 -22.04 17.58 -17.24
N PRO A 182 -22.68 17.86 -18.40
CA PRO A 182 -22.14 17.52 -19.72
C PRO A 182 -20.77 18.13 -20.05
N ASP A 183 -20.42 19.29 -19.49
CA ASP A 183 -19.15 20.00 -19.76
C ASP A 183 -18.11 19.90 -18.62
N VAL A 184 -18.28 18.93 -17.70
CA VAL A 184 -17.40 18.75 -16.54
C VAL A 184 -16.57 17.48 -16.66
N GLN A 185 -15.31 17.54 -16.24
CA GLN A 185 -14.42 16.39 -16.28
C GLN A 185 -14.89 15.31 -15.29
N LYS A 186 -15.21 14.12 -15.83
CA LYS A 186 -15.43 12.89 -15.05
C LYS A 186 -14.11 12.34 -14.54
N LEU A 187 -13.99 12.15 -13.23
CA LEU A 187 -12.79 11.63 -12.58
C LEU A 187 -13.14 10.45 -11.66
N ILE A 188 -12.44 9.33 -11.82
CA ILE A 188 -12.45 8.25 -10.84
C ILE A 188 -11.15 8.31 -10.04
N VAL A 189 -11.24 8.29 -8.72
CA VAL A 189 -10.09 8.13 -7.82
C VAL A 189 -10.22 6.77 -7.15
N ILE A 190 -9.29 5.86 -7.46
CA ILE A 190 -9.25 4.51 -6.87
C ILE A 190 -8.29 4.53 -5.69
N LEU A 191 -8.78 4.12 -4.53
CA LEU A 191 -8.01 3.97 -3.31
C LEU A 191 -8.01 2.48 -2.94
N ALA A 192 -6.89 1.82 -3.19
CA ALA A 192 -6.79 0.36 -3.08
C ALA A 192 -5.57 -0.08 -2.28
N SER A 193 -5.64 -1.28 -1.70
CA SER A 193 -4.46 -1.95 -1.19
C SER A 193 -3.52 -2.32 -2.35
N ALA A 194 -2.23 -2.55 -2.05
CA ALA A 194 -1.25 -2.94 -3.08
C ALA A 194 -1.42 -4.39 -3.58
N GLU A 195 -2.44 -5.11 -3.12
CA GLU A 195 -2.60 -6.54 -3.39
C GLU A 195 -3.08 -6.83 -4.82
N ASN A 196 -2.63 -7.95 -5.39
CA ASN A 196 -2.90 -8.31 -6.77
C ASN A 196 -4.37 -8.76 -6.92
N ASP A 197 -5.17 -8.02 -7.67
CA ASP A 197 -6.51 -8.46 -8.09
C ASP A 197 -6.36 -9.55 -9.18
N PRO A 198 -6.85 -10.79 -8.98
CA PRO A 198 -6.80 -11.83 -10.01
C PRO A 198 -7.58 -11.47 -11.28
N PHE A 199 -8.47 -10.47 -11.25
CA PHE A 199 -9.25 -9.96 -12.39
C PHE A 199 -8.70 -8.66 -12.98
N PHE A 200 -7.40 -8.41 -12.78
CA PHE A 200 -6.75 -7.18 -13.21
C PHE A 200 -6.94 -6.86 -14.70
N THR A 201 -6.79 -7.85 -15.58
CA THR A 201 -6.95 -7.63 -17.03
C THR A 201 -8.37 -7.17 -17.39
N GLU A 202 -9.38 -7.68 -16.70
CA GLU A 202 -10.76 -7.20 -16.87
C GLU A 202 -10.95 -5.78 -16.35
N ALA A 203 -10.35 -5.45 -15.20
CA ALA A 203 -10.41 -4.10 -14.63
C ALA A 203 -9.74 -3.08 -15.56
N GLU A 204 -8.61 -3.43 -16.18
CA GLU A 204 -7.93 -2.60 -17.17
C GLU A 204 -8.81 -2.32 -18.39
N ARG A 205 -9.53 -3.33 -18.91
CA ARG A 205 -10.47 -3.13 -20.02
C ARG A 205 -11.57 -2.14 -19.69
N GLU A 206 -12.14 -2.21 -18.48
CA GLU A 206 -13.18 -1.27 -18.05
C GLU A 206 -12.61 0.13 -17.79
N ALA A 207 -11.40 0.22 -17.24
CA ALA A 207 -10.68 1.47 -17.07
C ALA A 207 -10.42 2.16 -18.42
N THR A 208 -9.98 1.41 -19.43
CA THR A 208 -9.73 1.92 -20.79
C THR A 208 -11.01 2.44 -21.44
N LYS A 209 -12.12 1.69 -21.37
CA LYS A 209 -13.43 2.16 -21.84
C LYS A 209 -13.85 3.47 -21.17
N PHE A 210 -13.64 3.60 -19.86
CA PHE A 210 -13.98 4.84 -19.16
C PHE A 210 -13.13 6.02 -19.63
N LYS A 211 -11.82 5.80 -19.84
CA LYS A 211 -10.89 6.82 -20.37
C LYS A 211 -11.24 7.25 -21.79
N GLU A 212 -11.55 6.30 -22.67
CA GLU A 212 -11.97 6.57 -24.06
C GLU A 212 -13.25 7.41 -24.12
N ASN A 213 -14.15 7.27 -23.13
CA ASN A 213 -15.35 8.08 -22.99
C ASN A 213 -15.09 9.45 -22.30
N GLY A 214 -13.86 9.94 -22.35
CA GLY A 214 -13.43 11.24 -21.80
C GLY A 214 -13.20 11.26 -20.30
N GLY A 215 -13.26 10.11 -19.62
CA GLY A 215 -13.00 10.01 -18.19
C GLY A 215 -11.50 10.05 -17.86
N LYS A 216 -11.17 10.44 -16.63
CA LYS A 216 -9.81 10.31 -16.07
C LYS A 216 -9.84 9.39 -14.87
N ILE A 217 -8.79 8.61 -14.67
CA ILE A 217 -8.65 7.74 -13.50
C ILE A 217 -7.35 8.13 -12.80
N ILE A 218 -7.39 8.23 -11.47
CA ILE A 218 -6.22 8.36 -10.61
C ILE A 218 -6.25 7.16 -9.67
N THR A 219 -5.09 6.55 -9.42
CA THR A 219 -4.97 5.47 -8.44
C THR A 219 -4.05 5.91 -7.31
N ILE A 220 -4.50 5.71 -6.09
CA ILE A 220 -3.77 5.93 -4.85
C ILE A 220 -3.63 4.56 -4.19
N VAL A 221 -2.41 4.04 -4.18
CA VAL A 221 -2.11 2.77 -3.52
C VAL A 221 -1.86 3.06 -2.05
N ASN A 222 -2.64 2.43 -1.16
CA ASN A 222 -2.49 2.60 0.26
C ASN A 222 -1.26 1.85 0.76
N ARG A 223 -0.15 2.58 0.89
CA ARG A 223 1.09 2.13 1.53
C ARG A 223 1.33 2.80 2.88
N PHE A 224 0.28 3.19 3.62
CA PHE A 224 0.49 3.79 4.94
C PHE A 224 0.99 2.77 5.95
N CYS A 225 2.13 3.07 6.58
CA CYS A 225 2.58 2.32 7.75
C CYS A 225 1.69 2.63 8.96
N PRO A 226 1.25 1.61 9.73
CA PRO A 226 0.47 1.83 10.95
C PRO A 226 1.21 2.72 11.96
N ARG A 227 0.47 3.39 12.86
CA ARG A 227 1.06 4.17 13.95
C ARG A 227 2.05 3.33 14.76
N PHE A 228 3.13 3.97 15.21
CA PHE A 228 4.24 3.34 15.96
C PHE A 228 5.05 2.28 15.19
N THR A 229 4.93 2.25 13.87
CA THR A 229 5.82 1.48 12.99
C THR A 229 6.76 2.42 12.23
N ARG A 230 7.89 1.91 11.76
CA ARG A 230 8.85 2.62 10.89
C ARG A 230 9.01 1.85 9.58
N ALA A 231 8.96 2.57 8.46
CA ALA A 231 9.22 2.02 7.15
C ALA A 231 10.73 1.72 6.95
N PHE A 232 11.06 0.61 6.30
CA PHE A 232 12.44 0.36 5.86
C PHE A 232 12.66 0.97 4.48
N GLU A 233 13.36 2.10 4.36
CA GLU A 233 13.50 2.91 3.14
C GLU A 233 12.16 3.54 2.68
N ASN A 234 11.15 2.72 2.41
CA ASN A 234 9.78 3.11 2.11
C ASN A 234 8.80 2.04 2.65
N ALA A 235 7.50 2.33 2.62
CA ALA A 235 6.52 1.40 3.17
C ALA A 235 6.37 0.11 2.36
N ALA A 236 6.69 0.14 1.05
CA ALA A 236 6.69 -1.06 0.18
C ALA A 236 7.61 -2.15 0.72
N ASN A 237 8.74 -1.74 1.29
CA ASN A 237 9.75 -2.63 1.86
C ASN A 237 9.44 -3.06 3.33
N GLY A 238 8.25 -2.76 3.83
CA GLY A 238 7.73 -3.20 5.11
C GLY A 238 7.71 -2.13 6.20
N CYS A 239 6.79 -2.30 7.16
CA CYS A 239 6.58 -1.43 8.31
C CYS A 239 6.92 -2.19 9.59
N TYR A 240 7.88 -1.69 10.36
CA TYR A 240 8.50 -2.42 11.46
C TYR A 240 8.23 -1.77 12.81
N ARG A 241 7.90 -2.58 13.81
CA ARG A 241 7.70 -2.13 15.20
C ARG A 241 8.53 -2.99 16.15
N ALA A 242 9.39 -2.32 16.91
CA ALA A 242 10.10 -2.95 18.01
C ALA A 242 9.14 -3.22 19.17
N VAL A 243 9.17 -4.44 19.70
CA VAL A 243 8.46 -4.79 20.94
C VAL A 243 9.50 -5.11 22.00
N THR A 244 9.45 -4.34 23.08
CA THR A 244 10.48 -4.36 24.13
C THR A 244 10.30 -5.52 25.12
N MET A 245 9.15 -6.21 25.11
CA MET A 245 8.91 -7.34 25.99
C MET A 245 9.72 -8.57 25.53
N PRO A 246 10.56 -9.15 26.40
CA PRO A 246 11.25 -10.39 26.09
C PRO A 246 10.25 -11.54 25.97
N ALA A 247 10.44 -12.41 24.98
CA ALA A 247 9.56 -13.54 24.74
C ALA A 247 10.34 -14.70 24.12
N ILE A 248 9.87 -15.93 24.32
CA ILE A 248 10.29 -17.08 23.49
C ILE A 248 9.70 -16.93 22.08
N GLN A 249 10.33 -17.53 21.07
CA GLN A 249 9.96 -17.29 19.66
C GLN A 249 8.49 -17.62 19.36
N SER A 250 7.94 -18.69 19.93
CA SER A 250 6.53 -19.08 19.72
C SER A 250 5.53 -18.04 20.24
N ILE A 251 5.84 -17.42 21.39
CA ILE A 251 5.04 -16.32 21.95
C ILE A 251 5.24 -15.05 21.14
N ALA A 252 6.48 -14.79 20.70
CA ALA A 252 6.77 -13.66 19.85
C ALA A 252 6.01 -13.73 18.52
N LEU A 253 6.01 -14.90 17.89
CA LEU A 253 5.28 -15.15 16.64
C LEU A 253 3.78 -14.98 16.84
N ARG A 254 3.21 -15.58 17.90
CA ARG A 254 1.78 -15.44 18.20
C ARG A 254 1.41 -13.97 18.44
N ASN A 255 2.28 -13.21 19.09
CA ASN A 255 2.09 -11.77 19.26
C ASN A 255 2.15 -11.03 17.93
N CYS A 256 3.07 -11.38 17.03
CA CYS A 256 3.08 -10.82 15.68
C CYS A 256 1.76 -11.13 14.95
N GLU A 257 1.31 -12.38 14.96
CA GLU A 257 0.10 -12.85 14.27
C GLU A 257 -1.16 -12.17 14.82
N GLN A 258 -1.27 -11.99 16.15
CA GLN A 258 -2.35 -11.23 16.78
C GLN A 258 -2.41 -9.76 16.36
N HIS A 259 -1.32 -9.21 15.82
CA HIS A 259 -1.22 -7.85 15.33
C HIS A 259 -1.08 -7.80 13.79
N ASP A 260 -1.55 -8.84 13.09
CA ASP A 260 -1.52 -8.97 11.63
C ASP A 260 -0.13 -8.69 11.03
N SER A 261 0.90 -9.13 11.75
CA SER A 261 2.31 -8.94 11.44
C SER A 261 3.04 -10.28 11.55
N THR A 262 4.30 -10.32 11.13
CA THR A 262 5.15 -11.51 11.26
C THR A 262 6.53 -11.14 11.81
N LEU A 263 7.39 -12.14 12.04
CA LEU A 263 8.79 -11.90 12.37
C LEU A 263 9.57 -11.46 11.12
N PRO A 264 10.57 -10.56 11.25
CA PRO A 264 11.24 -9.96 10.10
C PRO A 264 12.06 -10.97 9.31
N LYS A 265 11.96 -10.89 7.97
CA LYS A 265 12.93 -11.47 7.04
C LYS A 265 14.08 -10.50 6.87
N ILE A 266 15.30 -11.00 6.98
CA ILE A 266 16.51 -10.23 6.77
C ILE A 266 17.25 -10.87 5.60
N ASP A 267 17.41 -10.13 4.51
CA ASP A 267 18.02 -10.62 3.28
C ASP A 267 19.16 -9.72 2.80
N SER A 268 19.50 -8.71 3.58
CA SER A 268 20.44 -7.66 3.20
C SER A 268 21.04 -6.97 4.42
N LEU A 269 22.25 -6.43 4.23
CA LEU A 269 22.95 -5.66 5.26
C LEU A 269 22.21 -4.38 5.64
N SER A 270 21.60 -3.70 4.67
CA SER A 270 20.81 -2.49 4.91
C SER A 270 19.63 -2.77 5.83
N ARG A 271 18.90 -3.88 5.59
CA ARG A 271 17.77 -4.27 6.43
C ARG A 271 18.21 -4.64 7.84
N ALA A 272 19.29 -5.41 7.99
CA ALA A 272 19.85 -5.72 9.31
C ALA A 272 20.22 -4.44 10.09
N LYS A 273 20.94 -3.50 9.45
CA LYS A 273 21.30 -2.21 10.05
C LYS A 273 20.09 -1.40 10.48
N PHE A 274 19.04 -1.37 9.66
CA PHE A 274 17.79 -0.71 10.01
C PHE A 274 17.12 -1.33 11.24
N LEU A 275 17.03 -2.66 11.31
CA LEU A 275 16.44 -3.35 12.47
C LEU A 275 17.23 -3.08 13.76
N PHE A 276 18.56 -2.98 13.68
CA PHE A 276 19.40 -2.60 14.81
C PHE A 276 19.12 -1.18 15.34
N GLN A 277 18.63 -0.27 14.49
CA GLN A 277 18.25 1.08 14.93
C GLN A 277 16.89 1.13 15.64
N LEU A 278 16.08 0.07 15.53
CA LEU A 278 14.77 -0.02 16.19
C LEU A 278 14.88 -0.44 17.66
N MET A 279 16.01 -1.06 18.04
CA MET A 279 16.22 -1.66 19.35
C MET A 279 17.34 -0.97 20.13
N PRO A 280 17.32 -1.03 21.47
CA PRO A 280 18.46 -0.59 22.29
C PRO A 280 19.74 -1.35 21.94
N TRP A 281 20.89 -0.73 22.19
CA TRP A 281 22.20 -1.32 21.90
C TRP A 281 22.38 -2.70 22.57
N ARG A 282 23.02 -3.64 21.85
CA ARG A 282 23.27 -5.03 22.29
C ARG A 282 22.01 -5.87 22.59
N THR A 283 20.89 -5.52 21.98
CA THR A 283 19.66 -6.31 22.09
C THR A 283 19.62 -7.42 21.04
N SER A 284 19.39 -8.65 21.47
CA SER A 284 19.06 -9.78 20.58
C SER A 284 17.56 -9.79 20.28
N PHE A 285 17.19 -10.08 19.03
CA PHE A 285 15.78 -10.20 18.64
C PHE A 285 15.53 -11.35 17.66
N TRP A 286 14.33 -11.91 17.73
CA TRP A 286 13.89 -13.00 16.87
C TRP A 286 13.72 -12.53 15.42
N ILE A 287 14.11 -13.41 14.49
CA ILE A 287 13.86 -13.23 13.06
C ILE A 287 12.98 -14.37 12.55
N GLY A 288 12.38 -14.17 11.38
CA GLY A 288 11.41 -15.09 10.79
C GLY A 288 12.01 -16.33 10.11
N LEU A 289 13.26 -16.66 10.40
CA LEU A 289 13.93 -17.84 9.85
C LEU A 289 13.72 -19.03 10.79
N GLN A 290 13.10 -20.10 10.27
CA GLN A 290 12.75 -21.29 11.04
C GLN A 290 13.09 -22.56 10.25
N ARG A 291 13.47 -23.64 10.94
CA ARG A 291 13.64 -24.96 10.33
C ARG A 291 12.29 -25.67 10.23
N GLU A 292 11.92 -26.03 9.01
CA GLU A 292 10.72 -26.83 8.69
C GLU A 292 11.14 -27.96 7.75
N ASP A 293 10.81 -29.20 8.10
CA ASP A 293 11.17 -30.41 7.33
C ASP A 293 12.67 -30.54 7.00
N GLY A 294 13.52 -30.10 7.93
CA GLY A 294 14.97 -30.17 7.79
C GLY A 294 15.61 -29.04 6.99
N VAL A 295 14.82 -28.10 6.45
CA VAL A 295 15.28 -26.95 5.66
C VAL A 295 14.95 -25.65 6.40
N PHE A 296 15.86 -24.68 6.37
CA PHE A 296 15.57 -23.35 6.92
C PHE A 296 14.77 -22.52 5.92
N LYS A 297 13.58 -22.08 6.34
CA LYS A 297 12.64 -21.31 5.55
C LYS A 297 12.29 -20.00 6.26
N TRP A 298 12.11 -18.97 5.46
CA TRP A 298 11.50 -17.72 5.90
C TRP A 298 9.97 -17.86 5.95
N ARG A 299 9.31 -16.95 6.67
CA ARG A 299 7.83 -16.93 6.78
C ARG A 299 7.11 -16.68 5.45
N ASP A 300 7.80 -16.17 4.44
CA ASP A 300 7.32 -16.06 3.05
C ASP A 300 7.59 -17.34 2.23
N ARG A 301 7.90 -18.47 2.89
CA ARG A 301 8.22 -19.77 2.29
C ARG A 301 9.49 -19.79 1.43
N THR A 302 10.28 -18.72 1.40
CA THR A 302 11.58 -18.71 0.73
C THR A 302 12.55 -19.59 1.51
N GLU A 303 13.19 -20.54 0.85
CA GLU A 303 14.26 -21.36 1.43
C GLU A 303 15.57 -20.57 1.51
N LEU A 304 16.32 -20.75 2.60
CA LEU A 304 17.62 -20.13 2.78
C LEU A 304 18.67 -20.86 1.92
N ASN A 305 19.25 -20.15 0.96
CA ASN A 305 20.36 -20.63 0.15
C ASN A 305 21.71 -20.28 0.77
N GLN A 306 22.75 -21.02 0.40
CA GLN A 306 24.13 -20.77 0.88
C GLN A 306 24.69 -19.39 0.48
N ARG A 307 24.17 -18.78 -0.58
CA ARG A 307 24.58 -17.44 -1.06
C ARG A 307 23.74 -16.32 -0.47
N ASP A 308 22.68 -16.64 0.26
CA ASP A 308 21.83 -15.64 0.87
C ASP A 308 22.57 -14.98 2.04
N TYR A 309 22.16 -13.76 2.34
CA TYR A 309 22.67 -12.99 3.46
C TYR A 309 22.53 -13.78 4.77
N GLN A 310 23.64 -13.99 5.49
CA GLN A 310 23.71 -14.80 6.70
C GLN A 310 24.44 -14.06 7.83
N MET A 311 23.80 -13.02 8.38
CA MET A 311 24.33 -12.24 9.50
C MET A 311 23.44 -12.35 10.73
N TRP A 312 23.39 -13.57 11.27
CA TRP A 312 22.67 -13.92 12.49
C TRP A 312 23.63 -13.95 13.68
N ALA A 313 23.11 -14.25 14.88
CA ALA A 313 23.97 -14.51 16.02
C ALA A 313 25.03 -15.58 15.73
N ALA A 314 26.23 -15.43 16.31
CA ALA A 314 27.37 -16.27 15.98
C ALA A 314 27.06 -17.77 16.17
N GLY A 315 27.35 -18.56 15.14
CA GLY A 315 27.10 -19.99 15.10
C GLY A 315 25.67 -20.39 14.70
N TYR A 316 24.72 -19.45 14.58
CA TYR A 316 23.39 -19.73 14.04
C TYR A 316 23.35 -19.69 12.51
N PRO A 317 22.46 -20.47 11.87
CA PRO A 317 21.49 -21.39 12.46
C PRO A 317 22.12 -22.68 13.07
N LYS A 318 21.72 -23.07 14.28
CA LYS A 318 22.23 -24.27 14.98
C LYS A 318 21.16 -25.35 15.09
N ARG A 319 21.51 -26.60 14.74
CA ARG A 319 20.60 -27.75 14.95
C ARG A 319 20.38 -28.09 16.42
N SER A 320 21.42 -27.94 17.25
CA SER A 320 21.40 -28.35 18.66
C SER A 320 20.68 -27.38 19.60
N GLU A 321 20.42 -26.15 19.16
CA GLU A 321 19.82 -25.09 19.99
C GLU A 321 18.38 -24.74 19.54
N GLY A 322 17.79 -25.55 18.65
CA GLY A 322 16.38 -25.48 18.24
C GLY A 322 16.17 -25.29 16.74
N ASP A 323 14.95 -24.87 16.38
CA ASP A 323 14.52 -24.64 14.99
C ASP A 323 14.51 -23.15 14.62
N CYS A 324 14.92 -22.28 15.53
CA CYS A 324 14.65 -20.85 15.50
C CYS A 324 15.96 -20.06 15.36
N VAL A 325 15.91 -18.90 14.69
CA VAL A 325 17.07 -18.01 14.55
C VAL A 325 16.78 -16.64 15.13
N PHE A 326 17.78 -16.03 15.76
CA PHE A 326 17.76 -14.65 16.22
C PHE A 326 18.98 -13.90 15.72
N GLN A 327 18.89 -12.57 15.71
CA GLN A 327 19.98 -11.69 15.37
C GLN A 327 20.55 -11.02 16.63
N GLU A 328 21.85 -10.75 16.63
CA GLU A 328 22.54 -10.00 17.68
C GLU A 328 23.38 -8.89 17.06
N GLN A 329 23.34 -7.68 17.63
CA GLN A 329 24.05 -6.51 17.07
C GLN A 329 25.58 -6.63 17.08
N SER A 330 26.14 -7.58 17.82
CA SER A 330 27.57 -7.88 17.89
C SER A 330 28.07 -8.76 16.72
N SER A 331 27.19 -9.27 15.87
CA SER A 331 27.57 -10.19 14.78
C SER A 331 28.23 -9.46 13.60
N SER A 332 29.44 -9.90 13.23
CA SER A 332 30.16 -9.46 12.03
C SER A 332 29.70 -10.21 10.78
N ALA A 333 29.71 -9.55 9.61
CA ALA A 333 29.36 -10.17 8.32
C ALA A 333 30.29 -11.33 7.97
N LYS A 334 29.74 -12.41 7.41
CA LYS A 334 30.47 -13.41 6.61
C LYS A 334 29.93 -13.44 5.20
#